data_AF-A0A3C1YU34-F1
#
_entry.id   AF-A0A3C1YU34-F1
#
_cell.length_a   1.000
_cell.length_b   1.000
_cell.length_c   1.000
_cell.angle_alpha   90.00
_cell.angle_beta   90.00
_cell.angle_gamma   90.00
#
_symmetry.space_group_name_H-M   'P 1'
#
loop_
_entity.id
_entity.type
_entity.pdbx_description
1 polymer ?
#
loop_
_entity_poly.entity_id
_entity_poly.type
_entity_poly.pdbx_seq_one_letter_code
_entity_poly.pdbx_strand_id
1 'polypeptide(L)'
;MEIEVGIDGSTRVLQQNDPRELIEQINYYLVQHDPDIILTEYGDSALLPLLSSLAEQYHLPLQLNRDTNARYYTTKSQSYFSYGSIVHRDGVFELAGRWHIDRENSFIVGEADLEGLYDLSRMSQIGVQHQARTSIGSALSSMQISWAYRNNVLVPYKRPIKESFKTLSTLLKSDRGGLHFMPPKGYHEQVAELDFASMYPSLMRNHNISSETIDCVCCADSTHHVPELGYRLCEKHRGFIPETLAPILEKRARYKELKRTAATEDLKKKYDRMQAGLKWILVTCFGYLGFKKSRMGRIEAHEAVNAFAREGLLRAKEIAEAKGFTLIHAIVDCVWLKKKGATRGEYEALALEIQKEVGVKISLEGIYQWILFPTSKMDEDITTATRYVGTYENGEMKVRGLEVRRHDTCKYVKKMQQEMFDVLSSARSIAEIKFRLPDVIAVVKRYIDQLNEGNVSPFELVIRRRISKDPYDYANKSINAVVSQTLAEAGVTLAAGESIEYIITDASGKKDPQKAKPLALYALDDGYDAKKYGEFIFDAAETLLQPFGYTRKELQKSWKEDIMDLPLFRQVS
;
A
#
# COMPACT_ATOMS: atom_id res chain seq x y z
N MET A 1 13.75 23.90 23.74
CA MET A 1 12.86 23.00 22.98
C MET A 1 11.87 23.85 22.20
N GLU A 2 11.50 23.41 21.00
CA GLU A 2 10.55 24.12 20.14
C GLU A 2 9.37 23.18 19.87
N ILE A 3 8.16 23.64 20.17
CA ILE A 3 6.90 22.92 19.91
C ILE A 3 5.95 23.85 19.17
N GLU A 4 5.46 23.41 18.02
CA GLU A 4 4.39 24.10 17.30
C GLU A 4 3.02 23.66 17.83
N VAL A 5 2.15 24.61 18.14
CA VAL A 5 0.80 24.38 18.66
C VAL A 5 -0.22 25.10 17.78
N GLY A 6 -1.16 24.32 17.22
CA GLY A 6 -2.27 24.83 16.42
C GLY A 6 -3.60 24.83 17.19
N ILE A 7 -4.30 25.97 17.25
CA ILE A 7 -5.61 26.12 17.90
C ILE A 7 -6.51 27.00 17.01
N ASP A 8 -7.71 26.51 16.68
CA ASP A 8 -8.71 27.22 15.87
C ASP A 8 -8.17 27.81 14.56
N GLY A 9 -7.24 27.09 13.91
CA GLY A 9 -6.60 27.52 12.67
C GLY A 9 -5.45 28.52 12.84
N SER A 10 -5.13 28.91 14.08
CA SER A 10 -3.94 29.71 14.41
C SER A 10 -2.80 28.83 14.89
N THR A 11 -1.61 29.04 14.35
CA THR A 11 -0.39 28.33 14.74
C THR A 11 0.50 29.22 15.58
N ARG A 12 1.06 28.68 16.67
CA ARG A 12 2.00 29.35 17.56
C ARG A 12 3.18 28.45 17.85
N VAL A 13 4.38 29.02 17.90
CA VAL A 13 5.60 28.29 18.28
C VAL A 13 5.93 28.58 19.74
N LEU A 14 5.99 27.53 20.55
CA LEU A 14 6.46 27.56 21.93
C LEU A 14 7.94 27.23 21.93
N GLN A 15 8.77 28.27 21.96
CA GLN A 15 10.21 28.14 22.05
C GLN A 15 10.65 28.57 23.45
N GLN A 16 11.01 27.60 24.29
CA GLN A 16 11.50 27.86 25.64
C GLN A 16 12.84 27.17 25.87
N ASN A 17 13.76 27.88 26.52
CA ASN A 17 15.04 27.33 26.96
C ASN A 17 14.91 26.58 28.29
N ASP A 18 13.97 26.98 29.15
CA ASP A 18 13.64 26.28 30.37
C ASP A 18 12.48 25.28 30.14
N PRO A 19 12.68 23.97 30.37
CA PRO A 19 11.60 22.98 30.29
C PRO A 19 10.39 23.29 31.18
N ARG A 20 10.57 24.02 32.29
CA ARG A 20 9.49 24.38 33.21
C ARG A 20 8.49 25.34 32.58
N GLU A 21 9.00 26.39 31.95
CA GLU A 21 8.18 27.39 31.23
C GLU A 21 7.40 26.73 30.09
N LEU A 22 8.00 25.75 29.42
CA LEU A 22 7.33 24.99 28.36
C LEU A 22 6.12 24.21 28.90
N ILE A 23 6.29 23.49 30.02
CA ILE A 23 5.21 22.72 30.64
C ILE A 23 4.09 23.64 31.13
N GLU A 24 4.43 24.78 31.73
CA GLU A 24 3.46 25.78 32.18
C GLU A 24 2.65 26.37 31.01
N GLN A 25 3.29 26.67 29.89
CA GLN A 25 2.61 27.15 28.68
C GLN A 25 1.68 26.08 28.10
N ILE A 26 2.13 24.82 28.02
CA ILE A 26 1.28 23.71 27.56
C ILE A 26 0.05 23.56 28.46
N ASN A 27 0.24 23.56 29.78
CA ASN A 27 -0.87 23.50 30.74
C ASN A 27 -1.82 24.68 30.58
N TYR A 28 -1.30 25.89 30.39
CA TYR A 28 -2.12 27.08 30.12
C TYR A 28 -3.06 26.82 28.93
N TYR A 29 -2.53 26.39 27.78
CA TYR A 29 -3.37 26.11 26.61
C TYR A 29 -4.38 24.98 26.84
N LEU A 30 -3.98 23.90 27.52
CA LEU A 30 -4.88 22.78 27.82
C LEU A 30 -6.05 23.18 28.72
N VAL A 31 -5.80 24.03 29.72
CA VAL A 31 -6.83 24.53 30.63
C VAL A 31 -7.71 25.57 29.95
N GLN A 32 -7.12 26.50 29.19
CA GLN A 32 -7.87 27.58 28.53
C GLN A 32 -8.83 27.05 27.46
N HIS A 33 -8.39 26.07 26.67
CA HIS A 33 -9.17 25.58 25.52
C HIS A 33 -9.94 24.29 25.80
N ASP A 34 -9.59 23.55 26.86
CA ASP A 34 -10.23 22.29 27.25
C ASP A 34 -10.53 21.34 26.05
N PRO A 35 -9.55 21.01 25.19
CA PRO A 35 -9.82 20.31 23.93
C PRO A 35 -10.28 18.86 24.12
N ASP A 36 -11.31 18.42 23.40
CA ASP A 36 -11.71 17.00 23.40
C ASP A 36 -10.70 16.08 22.73
N ILE A 37 -9.94 16.63 21.78
CA ILE A 37 -8.97 15.90 20.96
C ILE A 37 -7.65 16.65 20.94
N ILE A 38 -6.57 15.93 21.26
CA ILE A 38 -5.20 16.40 21.11
C ILE A 38 -4.59 15.64 19.93
N LEU A 39 -4.25 16.37 18.88
CA LEU A 39 -3.58 15.85 17.70
C LEU A 39 -2.09 16.16 17.80
N THR A 40 -1.26 15.18 17.50
CA THR A 40 0.19 15.31 17.56
C THR A 40 0.82 14.69 16.31
N GLU A 41 2.07 15.07 16.05
CA GLU A 41 2.98 14.37 15.16
C GLU A 41 4.10 13.80 16.03
N TYR A 42 4.33 12.49 15.97
CA TYR A 42 5.29 11.78 16.84
C TYR A 42 4.99 11.94 18.35
N GLY A 43 3.69 12.08 18.67
CA GLY A 43 3.18 12.18 20.03
C GLY A 43 3.47 10.97 20.90
N ASP A 44 3.25 9.77 20.34
CA ASP A 44 3.40 8.52 21.07
C ASP A 44 4.87 8.13 21.29
N SER A 45 5.72 8.38 20.29
CA SER A 45 7.11 7.92 20.27
C SER A 45 8.08 8.90 20.91
N ALA A 46 7.81 10.21 20.84
CA ALA A 46 8.75 11.24 21.28
C ALA A 46 8.11 12.29 22.20
N LEU A 47 7.11 13.02 21.72
CA LEU A 47 6.67 14.27 22.35
C LEU A 47 6.04 14.04 23.74
N LEU A 48 5.03 13.19 23.87
CA LEU A 48 4.36 12.98 25.15
C LEU A 48 5.23 12.23 26.17
N PRO A 49 6.01 11.20 25.79
CA PRO A 49 7.01 10.61 26.68
C PRO A 49 8.02 11.63 27.21
N LEU A 50 8.53 12.52 26.34
CA LEU A 50 9.46 13.57 26.73
C LEU A 50 8.83 14.56 27.71
N LEU A 51 7.63 15.07 27.41
CA LEU A 51 6.92 15.99 28.31
C LEU A 51 6.62 15.34 29.67
N SER A 52 6.21 14.07 29.68
CA SER A 52 5.98 13.32 30.91
C SER A 52 7.27 13.17 31.72
N SER A 53 8.39 12.82 31.07
CA SER A 53 9.69 12.68 31.73
C SER A 53 10.19 14.01 32.30
N LEU A 54 10.02 15.12 31.59
CA LEU A 54 10.39 16.45 32.06
C LEU A 54 9.51 16.89 33.24
N ALA A 55 8.20 16.67 33.16
CA ALA A 55 7.29 16.97 34.26
C ALA A 55 7.64 16.20 35.54
N GLU A 56 7.98 14.92 35.43
CA GLU A 56 8.46 14.10 36.54
C GLU A 56 9.80 14.62 37.10
N GLN A 57 10.77 14.93 36.23
CA GLN A 57 12.09 15.43 36.61
C GLN A 57 12.03 16.76 37.37
N TYR A 58 11.16 17.67 36.93
CA TYR A 58 11.02 19.01 37.53
C TYR A 58 9.88 19.10 38.55
N HIS A 59 9.22 17.99 38.87
CA HIS A 59 8.09 17.92 39.81
C HIS A 59 6.95 18.90 39.48
N LEU A 60 6.66 19.08 38.19
CA LEU A 60 5.58 19.93 37.70
C LEU A 60 4.35 19.10 37.32
N PRO A 61 3.12 19.59 37.54
CA PRO A 61 1.93 18.94 37.02
C PRO A 61 1.92 19.03 35.49
N LEU A 62 1.49 17.97 34.81
CA LEU A 62 1.24 17.95 33.36
C LEU A 62 -0.24 17.61 33.12
N GLN A 63 -1.02 18.59 32.69
CA GLN A 63 -2.49 18.53 32.65
C GLN A 63 -3.05 17.94 31.35
N LEU A 64 -2.42 16.88 30.84
CA LEU A 64 -2.87 16.19 29.62
C LEU A 64 -4.20 15.46 29.82
N ASN A 65 -4.39 14.81 30.97
CA ASN A 65 -5.66 14.17 31.32
C ASN A 65 -6.68 15.20 31.81
N ARG A 66 -7.97 15.00 31.49
CA ARG A 66 -9.07 15.64 32.24
C ARG A 66 -9.26 14.99 33.59
N ASP A 67 -9.15 13.66 33.66
CA ASP A 67 -9.15 12.94 34.93
C ASP A 67 -7.77 13.03 35.58
N THR A 68 -7.64 13.95 36.52
CA THR A 68 -6.37 14.23 37.22
C THR A 68 -5.89 13.09 38.10
N ASN A 69 -6.74 12.12 38.42
CA ASN A 69 -6.36 10.94 39.21
C ASN A 69 -5.95 9.75 38.33
N ALA A 70 -6.23 9.81 37.03
CA ALA A 70 -5.89 8.75 36.10
C ALA A 70 -4.42 8.83 35.66
N ARG A 71 -3.78 7.67 35.59
CA ARG A 71 -2.45 7.52 34.96
C ARG A 71 -2.59 7.47 33.45
N TYR A 72 -1.55 7.91 32.73
CA TYR A 72 -1.44 7.66 31.30
C TYR A 72 -1.40 6.15 31.03
N TYR A 73 -2.17 5.71 30.04
CA TYR A 73 -2.03 4.34 29.53
C TYR A 73 -0.94 4.34 28.47
N THR A 74 0.15 3.61 28.75
CA THR A 74 1.27 3.50 27.82
C THR A 74 1.63 2.06 27.51
N THR A 75 2.14 1.81 26.30
CA THR A 75 2.67 0.50 25.90
C THR A 75 4.08 0.65 25.34
N LYS A 76 4.88 -0.41 25.43
CA LYS A 76 6.19 -0.48 24.75
C LYS A 76 6.01 -0.58 23.24
N SER A 77 6.99 -0.06 22.49
CA SER A 77 7.11 -0.33 21.06
C SER A 77 7.42 -1.82 20.82
N GLN A 78 7.06 -2.32 19.64
CA GLN A 78 7.23 -3.72 19.29
C GLN A 78 7.42 -3.92 17.79
N SER A 79 8.23 -4.92 17.45
CA SER A 79 8.44 -5.36 16.08
C SER A 79 7.83 -6.74 15.87
N TYR A 80 7.12 -6.94 14.75
CA TYR A 80 6.46 -8.20 14.43
C TYR A 80 6.56 -8.55 12.96
N PHE A 81 6.57 -9.85 12.66
CA PHE A 81 6.59 -10.35 11.28
C PHE A 81 5.17 -10.35 10.68
N SER A 82 5.04 -9.77 9.49
CA SER A 82 3.80 -9.66 8.72
C SER A 82 4.08 -9.75 7.23
N TYR A 83 3.44 -10.71 6.54
CA TYR A 83 3.51 -10.90 5.08
C TYR A 83 4.94 -10.84 4.50
N GLY A 84 5.89 -11.61 5.07
CA GLY A 84 7.26 -11.66 4.54
C GLY A 84 8.18 -10.52 5.00
N SER A 85 7.67 -9.58 5.78
CA SER A 85 8.42 -8.41 6.26
C SER A 85 8.32 -8.24 7.77
N ILE A 86 9.31 -7.59 8.39
CA ILE A 86 9.19 -7.13 9.78
C ILE A 86 8.61 -5.71 9.76
N VAL A 87 7.68 -5.44 10.67
CA VAL A 87 7.04 -4.14 10.85
C VAL A 87 7.29 -3.68 12.28
N HIS A 88 7.76 -2.45 12.44
CA HIS A 88 7.84 -1.78 13.74
C HIS A 88 6.56 -1.01 14.03
N ARG A 89 6.15 -0.98 15.30
CA ARG A 89 5.04 -0.19 15.80
C ARG A 89 5.46 0.49 17.09
N ASP A 90 5.26 1.80 17.14
CA ASP A 90 5.55 2.60 18.32
C ASP A 90 4.66 2.23 19.51
N GLY A 91 5.07 2.71 20.67
CA GLY A 91 4.25 2.67 21.87
C GLY A 91 2.90 3.37 21.66
N VAL A 92 2.00 3.17 22.61
CA VAL A 92 0.75 3.90 22.69
C VAL A 92 0.86 4.90 23.84
N PHE A 93 0.31 6.10 23.67
CA PHE A 93 0.09 7.04 24.77
C PHE A 93 -1.38 7.47 24.75
N GLU A 94 -2.20 6.94 25.66
CA GLU A 94 -3.63 7.27 25.75
C GLU A 94 -3.92 8.17 26.96
N LEU A 95 -4.88 9.07 26.77
CA LEU A 95 -5.30 10.05 27.76
C LEU A 95 -6.65 9.67 28.38
N ALA A 96 -6.86 10.10 29.62
CA ALA A 96 -8.10 9.93 30.34
C ALA A 96 -8.96 11.20 30.23
N GLY A 97 -10.18 11.04 29.71
CA GLY A 97 -11.16 12.13 29.55
C GLY A 97 -10.97 13.02 28.31
N ARG A 98 -9.99 12.74 27.45
CA ARG A 98 -9.78 13.32 26.11
C ARG A 98 -9.25 12.25 25.16
N TRP A 99 -9.28 12.49 23.85
CA TRP A 99 -8.63 11.60 22.88
C TRP A 99 -7.27 12.16 22.44
N HIS A 100 -6.23 11.35 22.61
CA HIS A 100 -4.95 11.60 21.93
C HIS A 100 -4.86 10.78 20.65
N ILE A 101 -4.59 11.46 19.53
CA ILE A 101 -4.41 10.83 18.23
C ILE A 101 -3.10 11.35 17.63
N ASP A 102 -2.12 10.46 17.56
CA ASP A 102 -0.87 10.69 16.84
C ASP A 102 -1.10 10.43 15.34
N ARG A 103 -0.87 11.45 14.51
CA ARG A 103 -1.05 11.37 13.05
C ARG A 103 -0.02 10.46 12.38
N GLU A 104 1.17 10.35 12.97
CA GLU A 104 2.28 9.57 12.42
C GLU A 104 2.22 8.10 12.85
N ASN A 105 1.56 7.81 13.99
CA ASN A 105 1.37 6.44 14.50
C ASN A 105 -0.04 5.86 14.21
N SER A 106 -0.84 6.51 13.35
CA SER A 106 -2.21 6.09 13.04
C SER A 106 -2.40 5.80 11.55
N PHE A 107 -2.33 4.50 11.19
CA PHE A 107 -2.56 4.04 9.82
C PHE A 107 -3.89 4.53 9.24
N ILE A 108 -4.97 4.43 10.03
CA ILE A 108 -6.30 4.79 9.54
C ILE A 108 -6.46 6.29 9.35
N VAL A 109 -5.80 7.12 10.17
CA VAL A 109 -5.83 8.58 9.99
C VAL A 109 -5.01 8.98 8.77
N GLY A 110 -3.85 8.36 8.54
CA GLY A 110 -3.07 8.59 7.32
C GLY A 110 -3.84 8.26 6.04
N GLU A 111 -4.70 7.24 6.08
CA GLU A 111 -5.45 6.76 4.90
C GLU A 111 -6.85 7.34 4.74
N ALA A 112 -7.50 7.73 5.84
CA ALA A 112 -8.93 8.04 5.87
C ALA A 112 -9.28 9.24 6.78
N ASP A 113 -8.27 9.92 7.32
CA ASP A 113 -8.41 11.05 8.25
C ASP A 113 -9.27 10.70 9.48
N LEU A 114 -9.63 11.70 10.28
CA LEU A 114 -10.43 11.55 11.48
C LEU A 114 -11.84 11.01 11.19
N GLU A 115 -12.46 11.40 10.09
CA GLU A 115 -13.80 10.93 9.73
C GLU A 115 -13.83 9.42 9.49
N GLY A 116 -12.80 8.89 8.83
CA GLY A 116 -12.63 7.44 8.64
C GLY A 116 -12.35 6.71 9.94
N LEU A 117 -11.53 7.29 10.82
CA LEU A 117 -11.26 6.76 12.16
C LEU A 117 -12.55 6.67 13.00
N TYR A 118 -13.35 7.73 13.05
CA TYR A 118 -14.60 7.74 13.82
C TYR A 118 -15.59 6.71 13.29
N ASP A 119 -15.70 6.59 11.96
CA ASP A 119 -16.61 5.62 11.37
C ASP A 119 -16.17 4.18 11.67
N LEU A 120 -14.87 3.91 11.58
CA LEU A 120 -14.28 2.63 11.95
C LEU A 120 -14.50 2.32 13.44
N SER A 121 -14.22 3.28 14.34
CA SER A 121 -14.41 3.16 15.79
C SER A 121 -15.86 2.83 16.16
N ARG A 122 -16.83 3.51 15.55
CA ARG A 122 -18.26 3.23 15.75
C ARG A 122 -18.64 1.83 15.31
N MET A 123 -18.08 1.36 14.20
CA MET A 123 -18.38 0.04 13.65
C MET A 123 -17.72 -1.09 14.44
N SER A 124 -16.47 -0.91 14.84
CA SER A 124 -15.71 -1.88 15.64
C SER A 124 -16.07 -1.86 17.12
N GLN A 125 -16.73 -0.79 17.58
CA GLN A 125 -17.01 -0.52 19.00
C GLN A 125 -15.74 -0.41 19.85
N ILE A 126 -14.64 -0.01 19.24
CA ILE A 126 -13.37 0.27 19.91
C ILE A 126 -13.29 1.77 20.12
N GLY A 127 -12.90 2.22 21.32
CA GLY A 127 -12.73 3.65 21.61
C GLY A 127 -11.77 4.33 20.63
N VAL A 128 -12.05 5.58 20.25
CA VAL A 128 -11.37 6.28 19.14
C VAL A 128 -9.85 6.31 19.29
N GLN A 129 -9.34 6.70 20.46
CA GLN A 129 -7.89 6.76 20.71
C GLN A 129 -7.20 5.40 20.56
N HIS A 130 -7.88 4.33 21.00
CA HIS A 130 -7.37 2.97 20.86
C HIS A 130 -7.47 2.50 19.40
N GLN A 131 -8.58 2.84 18.72
CA GLN A 131 -8.83 2.47 17.33
C GLN A 131 -7.81 3.10 16.38
N ALA A 132 -7.31 4.31 16.67
CA ALA A 132 -6.26 4.98 15.89
C ALA A 132 -5.01 4.11 15.73
N ARG A 133 -4.68 3.33 16.77
CA ARG A 133 -3.47 2.49 16.82
C ARG A 133 -3.78 1.02 16.56
N THR A 134 -5.06 0.65 16.54
CA THR A 134 -5.47 -0.75 16.42
C THR A 134 -5.40 -1.23 14.97
N SER A 135 -4.85 -2.44 14.77
CA SER A 135 -4.84 -3.05 13.44
C SER A 135 -6.26 -3.26 12.90
N ILE A 136 -6.43 -3.17 11.58
CA ILE A 136 -7.74 -3.42 10.95
C ILE A 136 -8.26 -4.84 11.25
N GLY A 137 -7.37 -5.84 11.33
CA GLY A 137 -7.74 -7.21 11.71
C GLY A 137 -8.31 -7.31 13.13
N SER A 138 -7.80 -6.50 14.07
CA SER A 138 -8.36 -6.40 15.42
C SER A 138 -9.71 -5.71 15.42
N ALA A 139 -9.89 -4.64 14.62
CA ALA A 139 -11.19 -4.00 14.45
C ALA A 139 -12.23 -4.99 13.89
N LEU A 140 -11.87 -5.75 12.85
CA LEU A 140 -12.68 -6.84 12.29
C LEU A 140 -13.05 -7.89 13.35
N SER A 141 -12.08 -8.33 14.16
CA SER A 141 -12.37 -9.26 15.26
C SER A 141 -13.36 -8.71 16.26
N SER A 142 -13.24 -7.43 16.62
CA SER A 142 -14.19 -6.78 17.54
C SER A 142 -15.62 -6.79 16.99
N MET A 143 -15.76 -6.51 15.69
CA MET A 143 -17.06 -6.58 14.99
C MET A 143 -17.64 -7.99 15.00
N GLN A 144 -16.81 -9.00 14.73
CA GLN A 144 -17.21 -10.41 14.73
C GLN A 144 -17.59 -10.91 16.13
N ILE A 145 -16.84 -10.51 17.16
CA ILE A 145 -17.12 -10.85 18.56
C ILE A 145 -18.43 -10.19 19.01
N SER A 146 -18.64 -8.93 18.66
CA SER A 146 -19.90 -8.22 18.96
C SER A 146 -21.09 -8.89 18.30
N TRP A 147 -20.97 -9.25 17.02
CA TRP A 147 -22.01 -10.00 16.31
C TRP A 147 -22.28 -11.35 16.99
N ALA A 148 -21.24 -12.11 17.33
CA ALA A 148 -21.38 -13.42 17.97
C ALA A 148 -22.09 -13.30 19.32
N TYR A 149 -21.69 -12.32 20.14
CA TYR A 149 -22.31 -12.04 21.43
C TYR A 149 -23.82 -11.73 21.29
N ARG A 150 -24.18 -10.84 20.35
CA ARG A 150 -25.59 -10.47 20.10
C ARG A 150 -26.44 -11.61 19.58
N ASN A 151 -25.84 -12.60 18.94
CA ASN A 151 -26.52 -13.75 18.35
C ASN A 151 -26.37 -15.03 19.20
N ASN A 152 -25.95 -14.91 20.46
CA ASN A 152 -25.74 -16.04 21.37
C ASN A 152 -24.81 -17.13 20.80
N VAL A 153 -23.81 -16.72 20.00
CA VAL A 153 -22.78 -17.61 19.45
C VAL A 153 -21.55 -17.58 20.35
N LEU A 154 -21.08 -18.77 20.73
CA LEU A 154 -19.90 -18.90 21.59
C LEU A 154 -18.64 -18.40 20.87
N VAL A 155 -17.92 -17.49 21.53
CA VAL A 155 -16.62 -17.00 21.03
C VAL A 155 -15.51 -17.90 21.56
N PRO A 156 -14.75 -18.59 20.68
CA PRO A 156 -13.69 -19.49 21.14
C PRO A 156 -12.54 -18.70 21.79
N TYR A 157 -12.12 -19.11 22.99
CA TYR A 157 -10.97 -18.52 23.69
C TYR A 157 -9.65 -18.78 22.93
N LYS A 158 -9.45 -20.01 22.46
CA LYS A 158 -8.39 -20.43 21.55
C LYS A 158 -9.01 -21.18 20.38
N ARG A 159 -8.45 -20.99 19.18
CA ARG A 159 -8.93 -21.66 17.97
C ARG A 159 -8.43 -23.12 17.93
N PRO A 160 -9.30 -24.14 17.94
CA PRO A 160 -8.86 -25.52 18.07
C PRO A 160 -8.33 -26.14 16.76
N ILE A 161 -8.88 -25.79 15.60
CA ILE A 161 -8.49 -26.37 14.30
C ILE A 161 -8.37 -25.25 13.25
N LYS A 162 -7.21 -25.14 12.61
CA LYS A 162 -6.94 -24.11 11.60
C LYS A 162 -7.29 -24.55 10.19
N GLU A 163 -7.21 -25.86 9.97
CA GLU A 163 -7.25 -26.54 8.69
C GLU A 163 -7.48 -28.04 8.95
N SER A 164 -8.29 -28.68 8.11
CA SER A 164 -8.45 -30.13 8.06
C SER A 164 -7.31 -30.80 7.30
N PHE A 165 -7.05 -32.08 7.57
CA PHE A 165 -6.05 -32.84 6.83
C PHE A 165 -6.40 -32.87 5.32
N LYS A 166 -5.40 -32.65 4.47
CA LYS A 166 -5.54 -32.61 3.01
C LYS A 166 -4.66 -33.66 2.37
N THR A 167 -5.14 -34.24 1.27
CA THR A 167 -4.28 -35.03 0.39
C THR A 167 -3.27 -34.10 -0.29
N LEU A 168 -2.14 -34.63 -0.75
CA LEU A 168 -1.14 -33.86 -1.52
C LEU A 168 -1.78 -33.20 -2.76
N SER A 169 -2.70 -33.89 -3.44
CA SER A 169 -3.39 -33.33 -4.61
C SER A 169 -4.26 -32.13 -4.24
N THR A 170 -5.01 -32.21 -3.14
CA THR A 170 -5.81 -31.09 -2.63
C THR A 170 -4.92 -29.92 -2.23
N LEU A 171 -3.81 -30.18 -1.53
CA LEU A 171 -2.86 -29.14 -1.12
C LEU A 171 -2.27 -28.38 -2.32
N LEU A 172 -1.85 -29.08 -3.37
CA LEU A 172 -1.31 -28.46 -4.59
C LEU A 172 -2.35 -27.64 -5.38
N LYS A 173 -3.64 -27.99 -5.26
CA LYS A 173 -4.74 -27.21 -5.87
C LYS A 173 -5.14 -26.02 -5.00
N SER A 174 -5.15 -26.21 -3.68
CA SER A 174 -5.67 -25.23 -2.72
C SER A 174 -4.67 -24.14 -2.37
N ASP A 175 -3.36 -24.42 -2.44
CA ASP A 175 -2.26 -23.46 -2.25
C ASP A 175 -2.08 -22.49 -3.45
N ARG A 176 -3.12 -22.34 -4.27
CA ARG A 176 -3.16 -21.39 -5.38
C ARG A 176 -3.80 -20.09 -4.92
N GLY A 177 -3.09 -18.98 -5.11
CA GLY A 177 -3.61 -17.64 -4.90
C GLY A 177 -4.62 -17.20 -5.97
N GLY A 178 -4.74 -15.89 -6.14
CA GLY A 178 -5.50 -15.29 -7.24
C GLY A 178 -4.95 -15.68 -8.61
N LEU A 179 -5.79 -15.57 -9.64
CA LEU A 179 -5.38 -15.85 -11.02
C LEU A 179 -4.53 -14.69 -11.55
N HIS A 180 -3.43 -15.04 -12.22
CA HIS A 180 -2.58 -14.10 -12.92
C HIS A 180 -2.38 -14.60 -14.35
N PHE A 181 -2.81 -13.81 -15.33
CA PHE A 181 -2.39 -13.97 -16.71
C PHE A 181 -1.17 -13.09 -16.94
N MET A 182 -0.18 -13.58 -17.69
CA MET A 182 0.96 -12.74 -18.05
C MET A 182 0.57 -11.85 -19.23
N PRO A 183 0.77 -10.52 -19.14
CA PRO A 183 0.46 -9.64 -20.24
C PRO A 183 1.48 -9.80 -21.38
N PRO A 184 1.07 -9.52 -22.63
CA PRO A 184 2.01 -9.43 -23.74
C PRO A 184 2.99 -8.27 -23.51
N LYS A 185 4.28 -8.51 -23.79
CA LYS A 185 5.34 -7.51 -23.60
C LYS A 185 5.18 -6.30 -24.52
N GLY A 186 5.62 -5.14 -24.04
CA GLY A 186 5.67 -3.90 -24.83
C GLY A 186 4.42 -3.05 -24.73
N TYR A 187 4.29 -2.11 -25.68
CA TYR A 187 3.20 -1.15 -25.72
C TYR A 187 1.97 -1.70 -26.45
N HIS A 188 0.79 -1.39 -25.92
CA HIS A 188 -0.51 -1.78 -26.47
C HIS A 188 -1.47 -0.59 -26.45
N GLU A 189 -2.23 -0.42 -27.53
CA GLU A 189 -3.24 0.64 -27.65
C GLU A 189 -4.66 0.10 -27.43
N GLN A 190 -5.59 1.00 -27.07
CA GLN A 190 -7.03 0.75 -26.99
C GLN A 190 -7.38 -0.45 -26.09
N VAL A 191 -6.73 -0.49 -24.92
CA VAL A 191 -6.97 -1.53 -23.92
C VAL A 191 -7.91 -0.97 -22.86
N ALA A 192 -9.04 -1.62 -22.59
CA ALA A 192 -9.95 -1.26 -21.51
C ALA A 192 -9.62 -2.04 -20.24
N GLU A 193 -9.71 -1.39 -19.08
CA GLU A 193 -9.58 -2.02 -17.78
C GLU A 193 -10.96 -2.11 -17.11
N LEU A 194 -11.38 -3.34 -16.80
CA LEU A 194 -12.56 -3.62 -15.99
C LEU A 194 -12.12 -4.10 -14.59
N ASP A 195 -12.69 -3.50 -13.55
CA ASP A 195 -12.36 -3.76 -12.13
C ASP A 195 -13.56 -4.32 -11.37
N PHE A 196 -13.35 -5.43 -10.66
CA PHE A 196 -14.36 -6.03 -9.79
C PHE A 196 -14.38 -5.33 -8.43
N ALA A 197 -15.45 -4.59 -8.16
CA ALA A 197 -15.59 -3.79 -6.95
C ALA A 197 -15.63 -4.68 -5.69
N SER A 198 -14.54 -4.67 -4.92
CA SER A 198 -14.43 -5.45 -3.68
C SER A 198 -14.75 -6.93 -3.91
N MET A 199 -14.11 -7.54 -4.90
CA MET A 199 -14.38 -8.91 -5.35
C MET A 199 -14.41 -9.92 -4.20
N TYR A 200 -13.32 -10.01 -3.43
CA TYR A 200 -13.17 -11.00 -2.35
C TYR A 200 -14.28 -10.91 -1.28
N PRO A 201 -14.55 -9.75 -0.65
CA PRO A 201 -15.69 -9.62 0.27
C PRO A 201 -17.05 -9.93 -0.37
N SER A 202 -17.24 -9.55 -1.64
CA SER A 202 -18.49 -9.81 -2.35
C SER A 202 -18.70 -11.31 -2.57
N LEU A 203 -17.65 -12.04 -2.95
CA LEU A 203 -17.67 -13.50 -3.08
C LEU A 203 -17.94 -14.17 -1.72
N MET A 204 -17.32 -13.70 -0.64
CA MET A 204 -17.61 -14.20 0.70
C MET A 204 -19.10 -14.09 1.03
N ARG A 205 -19.70 -12.92 0.76
CA ARG A 205 -21.13 -12.68 1.00
C ARG A 205 -22.02 -13.52 0.09
N ASN A 206 -21.74 -13.54 -1.22
CA ASN A 206 -22.59 -14.17 -2.23
C ASN A 206 -22.60 -15.70 -2.08
N HIS A 207 -21.43 -16.31 -1.87
CA HIS A 207 -21.28 -17.77 -1.71
C HIS A 207 -21.33 -18.23 -0.25
N ASN A 208 -21.68 -17.34 0.69
CA ASN A 208 -21.81 -17.65 2.11
C ASN A 208 -20.53 -18.26 2.73
N ILE A 209 -19.36 -17.76 2.35
CA ILE A 209 -18.06 -18.31 2.76
C ILE A 209 -17.67 -17.79 4.16
N SER A 210 -17.61 -18.70 5.12
CA SER A 210 -17.27 -18.46 6.52
C SER A 210 -16.67 -19.73 7.13
N SER A 211 -16.07 -19.64 8.32
CA SER A 211 -15.36 -20.79 8.91
C SER A 211 -16.30 -21.94 9.30
N GLU A 212 -17.52 -21.63 9.72
CA GLU A 212 -18.59 -22.53 10.13
C GLU A 212 -19.48 -23.01 8.98
N THR A 213 -19.46 -22.31 7.84
CA THR A 213 -20.27 -22.68 6.67
C THR A 213 -19.54 -23.62 5.72
N ILE A 214 -18.21 -23.70 5.80
CA ILE A 214 -17.37 -24.65 5.05
C ILE A 214 -17.44 -26.03 5.70
N ASP A 215 -17.83 -27.04 4.91
CA ASP A 215 -17.97 -28.43 5.31
C ASP A 215 -18.82 -28.63 6.57
N CYS A 216 -19.90 -27.84 6.68
CA CYS A 216 -20.80 -27.92 7.81
C CYS A 216 -21.54 -29.26 7.87
N VAL A 217 -21.80 -29.76 9.08
CA VAL A 217 -22.49 -31.04 9.30
C VAL A 217 -23.92 -31.02 8.76
N CYS A 218 -24.59 -29.86 8.81
CA CYS A 218 -25.99 -29.75 8.43
C CYS A 218 -26.25 -29.88 6.91
N CYS A 219 -25.21 -29.79 6.07
CA CYS A 219 -25.29 -29.84 4.61
C CYS A 219 -24.40 -30.93 4.03
N ALA A 220 -24.45 -32.15 4.59
CA ALA A 220 -23.65 -33.28 4.13
C ALA A 220 -23.86 -33.62 2.64
N ASP A 221 -25.10 -33.46 2.15
CA ASP A 221 -25.52 -33.78 0.78
C ASP A 221 -25.62 -32.54 -0.12
N SER A 222 -25.07 -31.39 0.29
CA SER A 222 -25.10 -30.18 -0.55
C SER A 222 -24.37 -30.44 -1.87
N THR A 223 -24.94 -29.93 -2.96
CA THR A 223 -24.31 -29.89 -4.28
C THR A 223 -23.58 -28.58 -4.55
N HIS A 224 -23.70 -27.61 -3.65
CA HIS A 224 -23.02 -26.32 -3.77
C HIS A 224 -21.60 -26.42 -3.23
N HIS A 225 -20.67 -26.71 -4.14
CA HIS A 225 -19.27 -26.94 -3.80
C HIS A 225 -18.40 -25.77 -4.25
N VAL A 226 -17.29 -25.59 -3.53
CA VAL A 226 -16.21 -24.72 -3.96
C VAL A 226 -15.57 -25.29 -5.23
N PRO A 227 -15.44 -24.49 -6.32
CA PRO A 227 -14.81 -24.91 -7.57
C PRO A 227 -13.41 -25.51 -7.32
N GLU A 228 -13.05 -26.54 -8.08
CA GLU A 228 -11.76 -27.26 -8.03
C GLU A 228 -11.43 -28.02 -6.71
N LEU A 229 -11.99 -27.57 -5.57
CA LEU A 229 -11.63 -28.02 -4.22
C LEU A 229 -12.66 -28.95 -3.59
N GLY A 230 -13.94 -28.83 -3.97
CA GLY A 230 -15.00 -29.73 -3.52
C GLY A 230 -15.47 -29.52 -2.08
N TYR A 231 -15.03 -28.45 -1.39
CA TYR A 231 -15.55 -28.11 -0.06
C TYR A 231 -17.04 -27.77 -0.17
N ARG A 232 -17.86 -28.29 0.76
CA ARG A 232 -19.30 -28.03 0.77
C ARG A 232 -19.60 -26.69 1.42
N LEU A 233 -20.54 -25.94 0.87
CA LEU A 233 -21.00 -24.68 1.43
C LEU A 233 -22.37 -24.85 2.09
N CYS A 234 -22.55 -24.20 3.24
CA CYS A 234 -23.82 -24.21 3.93
C CYS A 234 -24.89 -23.43 3.16
N GLU A 235 -26.02 -24.09 2.89
CA GLU A 235 -27.20 -23.49 2.24
C GLU A 235 -28.33 -23.20 3.23
N LYS A 236 -28.21 -23.70 4.48
CA LYS A 236 -29.26 -23.60 5.51
C LYS A 236 -29.11 -22.41 6.43
N HIS A 237 -27.88 -21.96 6.69
CA HIS A 237 -27.58 -20.90 7.64
C HIS A 237 -26.61 -19.90 7.03
N ARG A 238 -26.84 -18.60 7.27
CA ARG A 238 -25.90 -17.54 6.90
C ARG A 238 -24.72 -17.50 7.87
N GLY A 239 -23.52 -17.41 7.32
CA GLY A 239 -22.29 -17.37 8.10
C GLY A 239 -22.01 -15.98 8.68
N PHE A 240 -21.31 -15.92 9.80
CA PHE A 240 -21.01 -14.67 10.50
C PHE A 240 -20.05 -13.77 9.69
N ILE A 241 -19.15 -14.32 8.87
CA ILE A 241 -18.30 -13.50 7.98
C ILE A 241 -19.18 -12.71 6.98
N PRO A 242 -20.05 -13.35 6.17
CA PRO A 242 -21.05 -12.67 5.36
C PRO A 242 -21.86 -11.61 6.13
N GLU A 243 -22.39 -11.96 7.30
CA GLU A 243 -23.23 -11.07 8.13
C GLU A 243 -22.47 -9.85 8.64
N THR A 244 -21.21 -10.00 9.02
CA THR A 244 -20.38 -8.89 9.48
C THR A 244 -19.88 -8.00 8.33
N LEU A 245 -19.71 -8.55 7.13
CA LEU A 245 -19.26 -7.82 5.94
C LEU A 245 -20.38 -7.09 5.20
N ALA A 246 -21.60 -7.62 5.21
CA ALA A 246 -22.76 -7.02 4.55
C ALA A 246 -22.96 -5.52 4.88
N PRO A 247 -23.04 -5.10 6.17
CA PRO A 247 -23.23 -3.68 6.50
C PRO A 247 -22.04 -2.81 6.08
N ILE A 248 -20.81 -3.35 6.02
CA ILE A 248 -19.62 -2.61 5.55
C ILE A 248 -19.73 -2.36 4.04
N LEU A 249 -20.10 -3.39 3.27
CA LEU A 249 -20.28 -3.30 1.81
C LEU A 249 -21.37 -2.30 1.44
N GLU A 250 -22.53 -2.38 2.09
CA GLU A 250 -23.67 -1.49 1.87
C GLU A 250 -23.34 -0.04 2.21
N LYS A 251 -22.75 0.18 3.39
CA LYS A 251 -22.38 1.51 3.85
C LYS A 251 -21.31 2.15 2.96
N ARG A 252 -20.32 1.37 2.51
CA ARG A 252 -19.31 1.84 1.54
C ARG A 252 -19.95 2.21 0.21
N ALA A 253 -20.87 1.38 -0.31
CA ALA A 253 -21.60 1.68 -1.54
C ALA A 253 -22.39 2.99 -1.42
N ARG A 254 -23.06 3.20 -0.28
CA ARG A 254 -23.78 4.45 0.03
C ARG A 254 -22.84 5.66 0.06
N TYR A 255 -21.68 5.58 0.70
CA TYR A 255 -20.73 6.69 0.71
C TYR A 255 -20.14 7.00 -0.67
N LYS A 256 -19.89 5.99 -1.52
CA LYS A 256 -19.49 6.23 -2.92
C LYS A 256 -20.58 6.99 -3.68
N GLU A 257 -21.85 6.64 -3.47
CA GLU A 257 -22.96 7.34 -4.11
C GLU A 257 -23.16 8.77 -3.58
N LEU A 258 -23.05 8.96 -2.27
CA LEU A 258 -23.08 10.29 -1.66
C LEU A 258 -21.92 11.17 -2.13
N LYS A 259 -20.71 10.61 -2.31
CA LYS A 259 -19.58 11.32 -2.93
C LYS A 259 -19.92 11.77 -4.35
N ARG A 260 -20.54 10.90 -5.15
CA ARG A 260 -20.90 11.20 -6.55
C ARG A 260 -21.94 12.32 -6.66
N THR A 261 -22.89 12.37 -5.72
CA THR A 261 -24.04 13.29 -5.72
C THR A 261 -23.87 14.50 -4.80
N ALA A 262 -22.74 14.63 -4.11
CA ALA A 262 -22.48 15.71 -3.16
C ALA A 262 -22.43 17.09 -3.85
N ALA A 263 -23.15 18.04 -3.26
CA ALA A 263 -23.27 19.41 -3.76
C ALA A 263 -22.00 20.26 -3.57
N THR A 264 -21.19 19.96 -2.55
CA THR A 264 -19.98 20.73 -2.20
C THR A 264 -18.75 19.86 -2.20
N GLU A 265 -17.59 20.47 -2.44
CA GLU A 265 -16.30 19.77 -2.43
C GLU A 265 -15.95 19.23 -1.03
N ASP A 266 -16.32 19.94 0.04
CA ASP A 266 -16.10 19.48 1.41
C ASP A 266 -16.91 18.20 1.72
N LEU A 267 -18.15 18.12 1.23
CA LEU A 267 -18.94 16.90 1.36
C LEU A 267 -18.32 15.75 0.56
N LYS A 268 -17.81 16.02 -0.64
CA LYS A 268 -17.08 15.00 -1.44
C LYS A 268 -15.87 14.47 -0.69
N LYS A 269 -15.02 15.35 -0.14
CA LYS A 269 -13.84 14.98 0.66
C LYS A 269 -14.23 14.16 1.89
N LYS A 270 -15.27 14.59 2.61
CA LYS A 270 -15.81 13.86 3.77
C LYS A 270 -16.23 12.44 3.41
N TYR A 271 -17.08 12.27 2.38
CA TYR A 271 -17.53 10.94 1.98
C TYR A 271 -16.40 10.08 1.42
N ASP A 272 -15.38 10.70 0.81
CA ASP A 272 -14.20 10.00 0.35
C ASP A 272 -13.37 9.42 1.51
N ARG A 273 -13.14 10.23 2.55
CA ARG A 273 -12.49 9.81 3.81
C ARG A 273 -13.25 8.67 4.47
N MET A 274 -14.57 8.78 4.59
CA MET A 274 -15.41 7.74 5.19
C MET A 274 -15.39 6.42 4.38
N GLN A 275 -15.47 6.47 3.04
CA GLN A 275 -15.40 5.25 2.24
C GLN A 275 -14.00 4.62 2.23
N ALA A 276 -12.94 5.44 2.37
CA ALA A 276 -11.55 4.98 2.43
C ALA A 276 -11.30 4.10 3.67
N GLY A 277 -11.83 4.49 4.84
CA GLY A 277 -11.73 3.66 6.04
C GLY A 277 -12.39 2.29 5.86
N LEU A 278 -13.58 2.24 5.27
CA LEU A 278 -14.29 0.98 5.00
C LEU A 278 -13.60 0.13 3.92
N LYS A 279 -12.98 0.76 2.92
CA LYS A 279 -12.16 0.07 1.91
C LYS A 279 -11.07 -0.76 2.59
N TRP A 280 -10.38 -0.20 3.57
CA TRP A 280 -9.30 -0.88 4.27
C TRP A 280 -9.77 -2.10 5.07
N ILE A 281 -10.97 -2.04 5.67
CA ILE A 281 -11.61 -3.21 6.29
C ILE A 281 -11.82 -4.33 5.26
N LEU A 282 -12.38 -3.98 4.10
CA LEU A 282 -12.71 -4.92 3.02
C LEU A 282 -11.45 -5.51 2.35
N VAL A 283 -10.38 -4.74 2.24
CA VAL A 283 -9.08 -5.24 1.73
C VAL A 283 -8.46 -6.24 2.73
N THR A 284 -8.60 -5.97 4.03
CA THR A 284 -7.95 -6.79 5.06
C THR A 284 -8.71 -8.10 5.35
N CYS A 285 -10.04 -8.13 5.18
CA CYS A 285 -10.85 -9.27 5.62
C CYS A 285 -10.45 -10.60 4.95
N PHE A 286 -10.02 -10.57 3.69
CA PHE A 286 -9.56 -11.75 2.96
C PHE A 286 -8.27 -12.35 3.53
N GLY A 287 -7.23 -11.52 3.73
CA GLY A 287 -6.00 -11.97 4.37
C GLY A 287 -6.25 -12.42 5.81
N TYR A 288 -7.15 -11.73 6.52
CA TYR A 288 -7.52 -12.07 7.89
C TYR A 288 -8.25 -13.42 8.02
N LEU A 289 -8.98 -13.85 6.98
CA LEU A 289 -9.64 -15.16 6.92
C LEU A 289 -8.62 -16.31 6.98
N GLY A 290 -7.47 -16.17 6.31
CA GLY A 290 -6.37 -17.15 6.33
C GLY A 290 -5.35 -16.95 7.46
N PHE A 291 -5.46 -15.86 8.23
CA PHE A 291 -4.43 -15.49 9.19
C PHE A 291 -4.36 -16.42 10.41
N LYS A 292 -3.16 -16.88 10.75
CA LYS A 292 -2.90 -17.83 11.86
C LYS A 292 -3.44 -17.38 13.21
N LYS A 293 -3.50 -16.07 13.50
CA LYS A 293 -4.03 -15.54 14.78
C LYS A 293 -5.50 -15.09 14.70
N SER A 294 -6.16 -15.22 13.55
CA SER A 294 -7.59 -14.95 13.43
C SER A 294 -8.38 -15.95 14.25
N ARG A 295 -9.23 -15.46 15.17
CA ARG A 295 -10.09 -16.30 16.02
C ARG A 295 -11.15 -17.03 15.20
N MET A 296 -11.62 -16.33 14.18
CA MET A 296 -12.78 -16.67 13.37
C MET A 296 -12.41 -17.07 11.94
N GLY A 297 -11.14 -16.94 11.54
CA GLY A 297 -10.65 -17.33 10.22
C GLY A 297 -10.73 -18.83 9.97
N ARG A 298 -10.54 -19.28 8.73
CA ARG A 298 -10.32 -20.68 8.33
C ARG A 298 -9.56 -20.74 7.00
N ILE A 299 -8.56 -21.63 6.90
CA ILE A 299 -7.71 -21.72 5.70
C ILE A 299 -8.55 -22.16 4.51
N GLU A 300 -9.42 -23.16 4.68
CA GLU A 300 -10.32 -23.65 3.63
C GLU A 300 -11.31 -22.58 3.16
N ALA A 301 -11.72 -21.67 4.06
CA ALA A 301 -12.54 -20.52 3.68
C ALA A 301 -11.72 -19.51 2.85
N HIS A 302 -10.46 -19.25 3.20
CA HIS A 302 -9.55 -18.42 2.40
C HIS A 302 -9.29 -19.02 1.01
N GLU A 303 -9.04 -20.32 0.94
CA GLU A 303 -8.88 -21.07 -0.32
C GLU A 303 -10.16 -21.03 -1.16
N ALA A 304 -11.33 -21.14 -0.54
CA ALA A 304 -12.61 -21.05 -1.23
C ALA A 304 -12.82 -19.71 -1.92
N VAL A 305 -12.47 -18.60 -1.25
CA VAL A 305 -12.56 -17.27 -1.88
C VAL A 305 -11.60 -17.18 -3.08
N ASN A 306 -10.38 -17.70 -2.97
CA ASN A 306 -9.46 -17.75 -4.11
C ASN A 306 -10.01 -18.58 -5.27
N ALA A 307 -10.59 -19.75 -4.99
CA ALA A 307 -11.19 -20.60 -6.03
C ALA A 307 -12.31 -19.89 -6.78
N PHE A 308 -13.26 -19.26 -6.07
CA PHE A 308 -14.31 -18.47 -6.72
C PHE A 308 -13.78 -17.22 -7.44
N ALA A 309 -12.71 -16.59 -6.94
CA ALA A 309 -12.08 -15.47 -7.62
C ALA A 309 -11.46 -15.91 -8.96
N ARG A 310 -10.78 -17.05 -8.99
CA ARG A 310 -10.26 -17.64 -10.23
C ARG A 310 -11.38 -17.99 -11.20
N GLU A 311 -12.42 -18.66 -10.72
CA GLU A 311 -13.60 -19.01 -11.51
C GLU A 311 -14.25 -17.76 -12.12
N GLY A 312 -14.44 -16.70 -11.33
CA GLY A 312 -15.00 -15.44 -11.80
C GLY A 312 -14.16 -14.78 -12.89
N LEU A 313 -12.83 -14.79 -12.79
CA LEU A 313 -11.94 -14.27 -13.82
C LEU A 313 -11.95 -15.14 -15.09
N LEU A 314 -11.98 -16.47 -14.95
CA LEU A 314 -12.10 -17.39 -16.10
C LEU A 314 -13.41 -17.17 -16.82
N ARG A 315 -14.52 -17.02 -16.09
CA ARG A 315 -15.83 -16.76 -16.66
C ARG A 315 -15.88 -15.40 -17.36
N ALA A 316 -15.28 -14.37 -16.76
CA ALA A 316 -15.15 -13.06 -17.39
C ALA A 316 -14.38 -13.13 -18.72
N LYS A 317 -13.30 -13.90 -18.76
CA LYS A 317 -12.53 -14.17 -19.98
C LYS A 317 -13.39 -14.85 -21.04
N GLU A 318 -14.08 -15.94 -20.71
CA GLU A 318 -14.92 -16.69 -21.65
C GLU A 318 -16.01 -15.81 -22.28
N ILE A 319 -16.70 -15.01 -21.46
CA ILE A 319 -17.75 -14.08 -21.93
C ILE A 319 -17.14 -13.02 -22.86
N ALA A 320 -15.98 -12.48 -22.50
CA ALA A 320 -15.29 -11.49 -23.31
C ALA A 320 -14.86 -12.06 -24.68
N GLU A 321 -14.24 -13.24 -24.69
CA GLU A 321 -13.79 -13.93 -25.91
C GLU A 321 -14.97 -14.30 -26.81
N ALA A 322 -16.08 -14.77 -26.24
CA ALA A 322 -17.31 -15.07 -26.98
C ALA A 322 -17.91 -13.84 -27.69
N LYS A 323 -17.61 -12.62 -27.20
CA LYS A 323 -18.03 -11.36 -27.82
C LYS A 323 -16.95 -10.72 -28.71
N GLY A 324 -15.86 -11.43 -28.97
CA GLY A 324 -14.77 -10.99 -29.83
C GLY A 324 -13.80 -10.01 -29.17
N PHE A 325 -13.76 -9.95 -27.84
CA PHE A 325 -12.70 -9.25 -27.12
C PHE A 325 -11.51 -10.18 -26.90
N THR A 326 -10.30 -9.63 -26.99
CA THR A 326 -9.06 -10.32 -26.64
C THR A 326 -8.68 -9.98 -25.21
N LEU A 327 -8.40 -11.00 -24.38
CA LEU A 327 -7.80 -10.81 -23.08
C LEU A 327 -6.32 -10.42 -23.23
N ILE A 328 -5.97 -9.23 -22.77
CA ILE A 328 -4.58 -8.73 -22.75
C ILE A 328 -3.92 -9.08 -21.43
N HIS A 329 -4.60 -8.86 -20.31
CA HIS A 329 -4.07 -9.11 -18.98
C HIS A 329 -5.20 -9.43 -18.02
N ALA A 330 -4.90 -10.14 -16.95
CA ALA A 330 -5.79 -10.27 -15.80
C ALA A 330 -4.97 -10.55 -14.55
N ILE A 331 -5.28 -9.84 -13.48
CA ILE A 331 -4.58 -9.94 -12.20
C ILE A 331 -5.57 -9.68 -11.08
N VAL A 332 -5.72 -10.65 -10.17
CA VAL A 332 -6.50 -10.53 -8.94
C VAL A 332 -7.99 -10.25 -9.21
N ASP A 333 -8.38 -8.98 -9.29
CA ASP A 333 -9.74 -8.48 -9.43
C ASP A 333 -9.90 -7.53 -10.65
N CYS A 334 -8.91 -7.51 -11.54
CA CYS A 334 -8.94 -6.68 -12.75
C CYS A 334 -8.74 -7.52 -14.02
N VAL A 335 -9.40 -7.13 -15.11
CA VAL A 335 -9.18 -7.67 -16.46
C VAL A 335 -8.91 -6.53 -17.46
N TRP A 336 -7.96 -6.74 -18.36
CA TRP A 336 -7.64 -5.85 -19.46
C TRP A 336 -8.06 -6.50 -20.76
N LEU A 337 -8.95 -5.83 -21.48
CA LEU A 337 -9.59 -6.35 -22.67
C LEU A 337 -9.36 -5.41 -23.85
N LYS A 338 -9.27 -5.97 -25.05
CA LYS A 338 -9.10 -5.21 -26.28
C LYS A 338 -10.03 -5.74 -27.36
N LYS A 339 -10.72 -4.84 -28.05
CA LYS A 339 -11.46 -5.14 -29.28
C LYS A 339 -11.33 -3.96 -30.23
N LYS A 340 -10.97 -4.25 -31.48
CA LYS A 340 -10.69 -3.23 -32.50
C LYS A 340 -11.95 -2.39 -32.75
N GLY A 341 -11.84 -1.08 -32.56
CA GLY A 341 -12.94 -0.13 -32.77
C GLY A 341 -14.07 -0.24 -31.73
N ALA A 342 -13.85 -0.94 -30.61
CA ALA A 342 -14.86 -1.05 -29.57
C ALA A 342 -15.10 0.28 -28.87
N THR A 343 -16.37 0.60 -28.70
CA THR A 343 -16.80 1.82 -28.01
C THR A 343 -16.84 1.62 -26.49
N ARG A 344 -16.81 2.73 -25.74
CA ARG A 344 -17.04 2.71 -24.29
C ARG A 344 -18.33 1.95 -23.90
N GLY A 345 -19.41 2.16 -24.66
CA GLY A 345 -20.69 1.50 -24.42
C GLY A 345 -20.64 -0.02 -24.58
N GLU A 346 -19.81 -0.54 -25.50
CA GLU A 346 -19.61 -2.00 -25.63
C GLU A 346 -18.87 -2.59 -24.43
N TYR A 347 -17.87 -1.89 -23.89
CA TYR A 347 -17.18 -2.33 -22.66
C TYR A 347 -18.10 -2.28 -21.44
N GLU A 348 -18.94 -1.25 -21.32
CA GLU A 348 -19.93 -1.14 -20.24
C GLU A 348 -21.02 -2.22 -20.35
N ALA A 349 -21.47 -2.55 -21.55
CA ALA A 349 -22.41 -3.66 -21.78
C ALA A 349 -21.77 -5.02 -21.42
N LEU A 350 -20.51 -5.25 -21.80
CA LEU A 350 -19.75 -6.44 -21.42
C LEU A 350 -19.61 -6.55 -19.90
N ALA A 351 -19.28 -5.44 -19.22
CA ALA A 351 -19.20 -5.38 -17.77
C ALA A 351 -20.52 -5.83 -17.10
N LEU A 352 -21.67 -5.35 -17.57
CA LEU A 352 -22.97 -5.75 -17.03
C LEU A 352 -23.25 -7.26 -17.21
N GLU A 353 -22.84 -7.85 -18.33
CA GLU A 353 -23.01 -9.28 -18.58
C GLU A 353 -22.12 -10.13 -17.67
N ILE A 354 -20.84 -9.75 -17.53
CA ILE A 354 -19.91 -10.40 -16.61
C ILE A 354 -20.43 -10.29 -15.17
N GLN A 355 -20.93 -9.12 -14.76
CA GLN A 355 -21.51 -8.92 -13.44
C GLN A 355 -22.70 -9.84 -13.19
N LYS A 356 -23.58 -10.02 -14.18
CA LYS A 356 -24.76 -10.89 -14.04
C LYS A 356 -24.37 -12.33 -13.80
N GLU A 357 -23.32 -12.80 -14.47
CA GLU A 357 -22.85 -14.18 -14.36
C GLU A 357 -22.02 -14.43 -13.09
N VAL A 358 -21.07 -13.55 -12.79
CA VAL A 358 -20.14 -13.70 -11.65
C VAL A 358 -20.78 -13.26 -10.33
N GLY A 359 -21.84 -12.44 -10.38
CA GLY A 359 -22.54 -11.91 -9.20
C GLY A 359 -21.78 -10.82 -8.45
N VAL A 360 -20.64 -10.35 -8.98
CA VAL A 360 -19.83 -9.27 -8.41
C VAL A 360 -19.93 -8.04 -9.30
N LYS A 361 -20.14 -6.86 -8.70
CA LYS A 361 -20.19 -5.60 -9.44
C LYS A 361 -18.85 -5.35 -10.13
N ILE A 362 -18.89 -5.06 -11.42
CA ILE A 362 -17.71 -4.72 -12.22
C ILE A 362 -17.93 -3.36 -12.88
N SER A 363 -16.87 -2.56 -12.97
CA SER A 363 -16.91 -1.24 -13.60
C SER A 363 -15.79 -1.07 -14.62
N LEU A 364 -16.07 -0.33 -15.69
CA LEU A 364 -15.04 0.19 -16.58
C LEU A 364 -14.30 1.33 -15.88
N GLU A 365 -13.06 1.07 -15.50
CA GLU A 365 -12.18 2.08 -14.90
C GLU A 365 -11.73 3.09 -15.96
N GLY A 366 -11.33 2.60 -17.13
CA GLY A 366 -10.92 3.46 -18.23
C GLY A 366 -10.44 2.68 -19.44
N ILE A 367 -10.25 3.39 -20.55
CA ILE A 367 -9.65 2.89 -21.79
C ILE A 367 -8.31 3.58 -21.93
N TYR A 368 -7.25 2.80 -22.07
CA TYR A 368 -5.89 3.28 -22.30
C TYR A 368 -5.71 3.69 -23.76
N GLN A 369 -5.21 4.91 -23.97
CA GLN A 369 -4.64 5.30 -25.27
C GLN A 369 -3.45 4.41 -25.57
N TRP A 370 -2.59 4.23 -24.57
CA TRP A 370 -1.52 3.25 -24.58
C TRP A 370 -1.26 2.72 -23.16
N ILE A 371 -0.82 1.47 -23.09
CA ILE A 371 -0.32 0.83 -21.87
C ILE A 371 0.92 0.00 -22.21
N LEU A 372 1.94 0.12 -21.38
CA LEU A 372 3.18 -0.62 -21.44
C LEU A 372 3.19 -1.70 -20.36
N PHE A 373 3.47 -2.93 -20.78
CA PHE A 373 3.86 -4.03 -19.90
C PHE A 373 5.35 -4.30 -20.07
N PRO A 374 6.21 -3.81 -19.15
CA PRO A 374 7.65 -4.02 -19.23
C PRO A 374 8.03 -5.47 -18.93
N THR A 375 9.17 -5.89 -19.46
CA THR A 375 9.78 -7.18 -19.16
C THR A 375 10.26 -7.25 -17.71
N SER A 376 10.41 -8.47 -17.20
CA SER A 376 11.02 -8.72 -15.90
C SER A 376 12.49 -8.32 -15.92
N LYS A 377 12.98 -7.76 -14.81
CA LYS A 377 14.42 -7.45 -14.66
C LYS A 377 15.30 -8.70 -14.53
N MET A 378 14.68 -9.85 -14.21
CA MET A 378 15.39 -11.12 -14.02
C MET A 378 15.40 -11.97 -15.30
N ASP A 379 14.43 -11.73 -16.18
CA ASP A 379 14.19 -12.54 -17.37
C ASP A 379 13.47 -11.68 -18.42
N GLU A 380 14.17 -11.41 -19.53
CA GLU A 380 13.69 -10.53 -20.59
C GLU A 380 12.57 -11.16 -21.45
N ASP A 381 12.35 -12.48 -21.32
CA ASP A 381 11.33 -13.21 -22.08
C ASP A 381 9.95 -13.18 -21.40
N ILE A 382 9.89 -12.83 -20.12
CA ILE A 382 8.64 -12.78 -19.34
C ILE A 382 8.31 -11.36 -18.90
N THR A 383 7.01 -11.08 -18.77
CA THR A 383 6.51 -9.89 -18.09
C THR A 383 6.21 -10.21 -16.63
N THR A 384 5.96 -9.16 -15.84
CA THR A 384 5.43 -9.34 -14.48
C THR A 384 4.01 -8.81 -14.42
N ALA A 385 3.08 -9.57 -13.82
CA ALA A 385 1.68 -9.17 -13.73
C ALA A 385 1.44 -7.80 -13.05
N THR A 386 2.37 -7.36 -12.20
CA THR A 386 2.21 -6.20 -11.31
C THR A 386 2.92 -4.93 -11.80
N ARG A 387 3.66 -5.00 -12.91
CA ARG A 387 4.37 -3.83 -13.47
C ARG A 387 3.69 -3.40 -14.75
N TYR A 388 3.19 -2.17 -14.78
CA TYR A 388 2.64 -1.53 -15.98
C TYR A 388 2.54 -0.02 -15.82
N VAL A 389 2.55 0.69 -16.95
CA VAL A 389 2.28 2.12 -17.02
C VAL A 389 1.46 2.44 -18.26
N GLY A 390 0.45 3.28 -18.14
CA GLY A 390 -0.36 3.68 -19.29
C GLY A 390 -1.13 4.96 -19.05
N THR A 391 -1.55 5.60 -20.13
CA THR A 391 -2.36 6.82 -20.10
C THR A 391 -3.75 6.51 -20.62
N TYR A 392 -4.77 6.85 -19.84
CA TYR A 392 -6.17 6.73 -20.23
C TYR A 392 -6.55 7.80 -21.28
N GLU A 393 -7.69 7.60 -21.95
CA GLU A 393 -8.27 8.57 -22.90
C GLU A 393 -8.57 9.94 -22.27
N ASN A 394 -8.83 9.99 -20.96
CA ASN A 394 -9.05 11.22 -20.21
C ASN A 394 -7.73 11.95 -19.84
N GLY A 395 -6.56 11.40 -20.20
CA GLY A 395 -5.24 11.94 -19.89
C GLY A 395 -4.68 11.53 -18.53
N GLU A 396 -5.43 10.81 -17.70
CA GLU A 396 -4.94 10.30 -16.42
C GLU A 396 -3.95 9.16 -16.66
N MET A 397 -2.77 9.23 -16.03
CA MET A 397 -1.76 8.19 -16.12
C MET A 397 -1.81 7.26 -14.91
N LYS A 398 -1.84 5.96 -15.18
CA LYS A 398 -1.76 4.91 -14.15
C LYS A 398 -0.41 4.21 -14.22
N VAL A 399 0.29 4.22 -13.08
CA VAL A 399 1.61 3.61 -12.91
C VAL A 399 1.55 2.57 -11.79
N ARG A 400 2.06 1.36 -12.02
CA ARG A 400 2.16 0.27 -11.04
C ARG A 400 3.51 -0.44 -11.14
N GLY A 401 4.16 -0.65 -10.00
CA GLY A 401 5.38 -1.46 -9.90
C GLY A 401 6.65 -0.86 -10.54
N LEU A 402 6.59 0.36 -11.06
CA LEU A 402 7.74 1.11 -11.59
C LEU A 402 8.44 1.93 -10.49
N GLU A 403 9.67 2.35 -10.78
CA GLU A 403 10.61 3.05 -9.89
C GLU A 403 10.00 4.31 -9.24
N VAL A 404 9.21 5.09 -9.97
CA VAL A 404 8.53 6.29 -9.45
C VAL A 404 7.66 5.99 -8.21
N ARG A 405 7.06 4.79 -8.16
CA ARG A 405 6.17 4.34 -7.08
C ARG A 405 6.88 3.54 -5.99
N ARG A 406 8.17 3.25 -6.14
CA ARG A 406 8.94 2.42 -5.21
C ARG A 406 9.48 3.26 -4.05
N HIS A 407 9.32 2.79 -2.81
CA HIS A 407 9.81 3.51 -1.63
C HIS A 407 11.34 3.47 -1.52
N ASP A 408 11.97 2.44 -2.10
CA ASP A 408 13.41 2.21 -2.09
C ASP A 408 14.17 2.89 -3.24
N THR A 409 13.49 3.74 -4.03
CA THR A 409 14.07 4.56 -5.10
C THR A 409 14.26 6.00 -4.63
N CYS A 410 15.44 6.57 -4.87
CA CYS A 410 15.75 7.96 -4.49
C CYS A 410 14.92 8.98 -5.28
N LYS A 411 14.73 10.17 -4.71
CA LYS A 411 13.90 11.23 -5.29
C LYS A 411 14.37 11.64 -6.69
N TYR A 412 15.69 11.69 -6.91
CA TYR A 412 16.28 12.07 -8.19
C TYR A 412 15.84 11.16 -9.35
N VAL A 413 15.89 9.84 -9.17
CA VAL A 413 15.44 8.86 -10.19
C VAL A 413 13.93 8.95 -10.40
N LYS A 414 13.16 9.19 -9.34
CA LYS A 414 11.71 9.38 -9.45
C LYS A 414 11.35 10.61 -10.27
N LYS A 415 12.06 11.73 -10.07
CA LYS A 415 11.86 12.97 -10.84
C LYS A 415 12.15 12.74 -12.32
N MET A 416 13.29 12.11 -12.64
CA MET A 416 13.61 11.76 -14.03
C MET A 416 12.53 10.90 -14.67
N GLN A 417 12.13 9.81 -14.00
CA GLN A 417 11.11 8.91 -14.56
C GLN A 417 9.76 9.60 -14.70
N GLN A 418 9.41 10.52 -13.79
CA GLN A 418 8.22 11.36 -13.91
C GLN A 418 8.29 12.29 -15.12
N GLU A 419 9.42 12.97 -15.36
CA GLU A 419 9.58 13.81 -16.54
C GLU A 419 9.54 13.00 -17.85
N MET A 420 10.07 11.78 -17.86
CA MET A 420 9.90 10.86 -18.99
C MET A 420 8.42 10.53 -19.22
N PHE A 421 7.65 10.31 -18.16
CA PHE A 421 6.21 10.12 -18.27
C PHE A 421 5.50 11.36 -18.78
N ASP A 422 5.88 12.56 -18.34
CA ASP A 422 5.27 13.81 -18.78
C ASP A 422 5.47 14.01 -20.28
N VAL A 423 6.66 13.68 -20.81
CA VAL A 423 6.94 13.66 -22.25
C VAL A 423 6.01 12.68 -22.98
N LEU A 424 5.77 11.49 -22.44
CA LEU A 424 4.94 10.45 -23.07
C LEU A 424 3.43 10.63 -22.85
N SER A 425 3.02 11.41 -21.84
CA SER A 425 1.62 11.54 -21.39
C SER A 425 0.68 12.08 -22.47
N SER A 426 1.20 12.92 -23.38
CA SER A 426 0.42 13.50 -24.48
C SER A 426 0.46 12.66 -25.76
N ALA A 427 1.19 11.54 -25.79
CA ALA A 427 1.19 10.62 -26.91
C ALA A 427 -0.13 9.82 -26.92
N ARG A 428 -0.79 9.78 -28.08
CA ARG A 428 -2.07 9.08 -28.27
C ARG A 428 -1.94 7.72 -28.95
N SER A 429 -0.75 7.40 -29.45
CA SER A 429 -0.44 6.16 -30.16
C SER A 429 1.01 5.73 -29.92
N ILE A 430 1.32 4.47 -30.20
CA ILE A 430 2.68 3.92 -30.20
C ILE A 430 3.57 4.66 -31.21
N ALA A 431 3.00 5.11 -32.34
CA ALA A 431 3.73 5.92 -33.32
C ALA A 431 4.16 7.27 -32.72
N GLU A 432 3.28 7.94 -31.98
CA GLU A 432 3.62 9.18 -31.27
C GLU A 432 4.60 8.95 -30.12
N ILE A 433 4.51 7.81 -29.41
CA ILE A 433 5.51 7.42 -28.41
C ILE A 433 6.89 7.28 -29.07
N LYS A 434 6.96 6.58 -30.21
CA LYS A 434 8.20 6.42 -30.99
C LYS A 434 8.78 7.78 -31.42
N PHE A 435 7.92 8.68 -31.89
CA PHE A 435 8.33 10.03 -32.30
C PHE A 435 8.94 10.84 -31.15
N ARG A 436 8.48 10.61 -29.91
CA ARG A 436 8.96 11.30 -28.70
C ARG A 436 10.16 10.63 -28.01
N LEU A 437 10.64 9.48 -28.50
CA LEU A 437 11.80 8.81 -27.91
C LEU A 437 13.04 9.71 -27.81
N PRO A 438 13.37 10.57 -28.80
CA PRO A 438 14.49 11.49 -28.67
C PRO A 438 14.36 12.43 -27.46
N ASP A 439 13.16 12.95 -27.19
CA ASP A 439 12.90 13.83 -26.05
C ASP A 439 13.04 13.06 -24.72
N VAL A 440 12.54 11.82 -24.68
CA VAL A 440 12.70 10.94 -23.50
C VAL A 440 14.17 10.64 -23.23
N ILE A 441 14.95 10.33 -24.28
CA ILE A 441 16.40 10.10 -24.16
C ILE A 441 17.12 11.39 -23.73
N ALA A 442 16.70 12.57 -24.20
CA ALA A 442 17.25 13.85 -23.78
C ALA A 442 17.02 14.13 -22.27
N VAL A 443 15.87 13.71 -21.72
CA VAL A 443 15.62 13.77 -20.26
C VAL A 443 16.62 12.90 -19.51
N VAL A 444 16.76 11.62 -19.90
CA VAL A 444 17.75 10.70 -19.30
C VAL A 444 19.15 11.30 -19.38
N LYS A 445 19.46 11.93 -20.52
CA LYS A 445 20.76 12.55 -20.75
C LYS A 445 21.05 13.66 -19.74
N ARG A 446 20.17 14.63 -19.65
CA ARG A 446 20.31 15.75 -18.70
C ARG A 446 20.56 15.25 -17.27
N TYR A 447 19.83 14.23 -16.84
CA TYR A 447 19.94 13.70 -15.48
C TYR A 447 21.27 12.98 -15.21
N ILE A 448 21.83 12.26 -16.19
CA ILE A 448 23.15 11.63 -16.03
C ILE A 448 24.27 12.69 -16.11
N ASP A 449 24.18 13.67 -17.02
CA ASP A 449 25.17 14.75 -17.12
C ASP A 449 25.28 15.51 -15.79
N GLN A 450 24.15 15.96 -15.24
CA GLN A 450 24.09 16.62 -13.93
C GLN A 450 24.68 15.77 -12.80
N LEU A 451 24.41 14.46 -12.81
CA LEU A 451 24.92 13.52 -11.81
C LEU A 451 26.45 13.38 -11.88
N ASN A 452 27.01 13.28 -13.08
CA ASN A 452 28.45 13.14 -13.32
C ASN A 452 29.22 14.44 -13.05
N GLU A 453 28.59 15.60 -13.32
CA GLU A 453 29.15 16.92 -13.05
C GLU A 453 29.18 17.27 -11.55
N GLY A 454 28.52 16.50 -10.69
CA GLY A 454 28.42 16.80 -9.26
C GLY A 454 27.33 17.83 -8.92
N ASN A 455 26.46 18.16 -9.88
CA ASN A 455 25.46 19.22 -9.78
C ASN A 455 24.14 18.76 -9.13
N VAL A 456 24.14 17.59 -8.45
CA VAL A 456 22.96 17.00 -7.83
C VAL A 456 23.04 17.15 -6.31
N SER A 457 21.96 17.61 -5.70
CA SER A 457 21.87 17.66 -4.24
C SER A 457 21.88 16.24 -3.65
N PRO A 458 22.79 15.91 -2.70
CA PRO A 458 22.82 14.59 -2.08
C PRO A 458 21.50 14.19 -1.39
N PHE A 459 20.71 15.17 -0.93
CA PHE A 459 19.38 14.94 -0.34
C PHE A 459 18.36 14.35 -1.33
N GLU A 460 18.57 14.53 -2.64
CA GLU A 460 17.74 13.89 -3.67
C GLU A 460 18.16 12.44 -3.96
N LEU A 461 19.36 12.06 -3.53
CA LEU A 461 19.96 10.73 -3.70
C LEU A 461 19.71 9.81 -2.49
N VAL A 462 19.04 10.30 -1.45
CA VAL A 462 18.69 9.52 -0.26
C VAL A 462 17.84 8.30 -0.63
N ILE A 463 18.27 7.14 -0.14
CA ILE A 463 17.56 5.87 -0.25
C ILE A 463 17.01 5.52 1.13
N ARG A 464 15.70 5.25 1.18
CA ARG A 464 15.03 4.78 2.39
C ARG A 464 14.77 3.28 2.30
N ARG A 465 15.18 2.52 3.32
CA ARG A 465 14.92 1.07 3.38
C ARG A 465 14.50 0.64 4.78
N ARG A 466 13.58 -0.32 4.83
CA ARG A 466 13.19 -0.97 6.07
C ARG A 466 14.22 -2.04 6.45
N ILE A 467 14.71 -2.01 7.69
CA ILE A 467 15.58 -3.06 8.21
C ILE A 467 14.76 -4.28 8.61
N SER A 468 15.30 -5.46 8.34
CA SER A 468 14.64 -6.76 8.57
C SER A 468 15.14 -7.47 9.82
N LYS A 469 16.12 -6.89 10.52
CA LYS A 469 16.76 -7.41 11.72
C LYS A 469 17.28 -6.23 12.53
N ASP A 470 17.58 -6.47 13.80
CA ASP A 470 18.25 -5.49 14.63
C ASP A 470 19.69 -5.26 14.12
N PRO A 471 20.31 -4.09 14.37
CA PRO A 471 21.60 -3.73 13.79
C PRO A 471 22.71 -4.78 13.94
N TYR A 472 22.76 -5.47 15.07
CA TYR A 472 23.80 -6.46 15.39
C TYR A 472 23.47 -7.90 14.96
N ASP A 473 22.28 -8.17 14.45
CA ASP A 473 21.81 -9.51 14.05
C ASP A 473 22.10 -9.87 12.58
N TYR A 474 22.72 -8.94 11.84
CA TYR A 474 23.09 -9.13 10.44
C TYR A 474 24.38 -9.94 10.31
N ALA A 475 24.27 -11.16 9.73
CA ALA A 475 25.43 -12.00 9.44
C ALA A 475 26.30 -11.48 8.28
N ASN A 476 25.70 -10.75 7.33
CA ASN A 476 26.37 -10.26 6.12
C ASN A 476 26.56 -8.74 6.18
N LYS A 477 27.71 -8.24 5.69
CA LYS A 477 28.02 -6.80 5.51
C LYS A 477 27.29 -6.18 4.31
N SER A 478 25.97 -6.31 4.30
CA SER A 478 25.09 -5.59 3.37
C SER A 478 25.07 -4.09 3.69
N ILE A 479 24.65 -3.24 2.75
CA ILE A 479 24.52 -1.79 2.99
C ILE A 479 23.60 -1.52 4.20
N ASN A 480 22.47 -2.23 4.28
CA ASN A 480 21.53 -2.06 5.39
C ASN A 480 22.20 -2.38 6.74
N ALA A 481 22.99 -3.46 6.80
CA ALA A 481 23.70 -3.86 8.01
C ALA A 481 24.71 -2.77 8.43
N VAL A 482 25.54 -2.31 7.49
CA VAL A 482 26.55 -1.26 7.75
C VAL A 482 25.89 0.00 8.26
N VAL A 483 24.89 0.53 7.55
CA VAL A 483 24.18 1.76 7.92
C VAL A 483 23.51 1.62 9.29
N SER A 484 22.85 0.50 9.56
CA SER A 484 22.20 0.27 10.86
C SER A 484 23.20 0.18 12.01
N GLN A 485 24.36 -0.44 11.80
CA GLN A 485 25.42 -0.57 12.81
C GLN A 485 26.07 0.79 13.10
N THR A 486 26.37 1.57 12.06
CA THR A 486 26.92 2.92 12.23
C THR A 486 25.98 3.84 13.01
N LEU A 487 24.66 3.76 12.76
CA LEU A 487 23.67 4.50 13.56
C LEU A 487 23.64 4.03 15.02
N ALA A 488 23.69 2.72 15.27
CA ALA A 488 23.72 2.17 16.61
C ALA A 488 24.98 2.56 17.40
N GLU A 489 26.14 2.55 16.74
CA GLU A 489 27.41 3.02 17.31
C GLU A 489 27.39 4.52 17.63
N ALA A 490 26.62 5.32 16.87
CA ALA A 490 26.37 6.73 17.15
C ALA A 490 25.30 6.97 18.24
N GLY A 491 24.81 5.91 18.89
CA GLY A 491 23.83 6.00 19.99
C GLY A 491 22.36 6.01 19.55
N VAL A 492 22.07 5.81 18.26
CA VAL A 492 20.69 5.71 17.77
C VAL A 492 20.16 4.30 18.01
N THR A 493 19.10 4.18 18.81
CA THR A 493 18.44 2.89 19.02
C THR A 493 17.55 2.58 17.82
N LEU A 494 17.83 1.46 17.15
CA LEU A 494 17.04 0.96 16.01
C LEU A 494 16.53 -0.45 16.28
N ALA A 495 15.29 -0.70 15.90
CA ALA A 495 14.63 -1.99 15.96
C ALA A 495 14.27 -2.52 14.56
N ALA A 496 14.24 -3.84 14.42
CA ALA A 496 13.81 -4.49 13.20
C ALA A 496 12.43 -3.97 12.74
N GLY A 497 12.27 -3.68 11.45
CA GLY A 497 11.05 -3.11 10.89
C GLY A 497 11.01 -1.57 10.86
N GLU A 498 11.97 -0.88 11.47
CA GLU A 498 12.18 0.55 11.28
C GLU A 498 12.86 0.84 9.93
N SER A 499 12.83 2.10 9.51
CA SER A 499 13.44 2.55 8.26
C SER A 499 14.74 3.29 8.51
N ILE A 500 15.76 2.96 7.74
CA ILE A 500 17.02 3.71 7.65
C ILE A 500 17.04 4.53 6.36
N GLU A 501 17.68 5.70 6.43
CA GLU A 501 17.93 6.58 5.29
C GLU A 501 19.43 6.76 5.11
N TYR A 502 19.91 6.60 3.88
CA TYR A 502 21.33 6.63 3.59
C TYR A 502 21.63 7.09 2.17
N ILE A 503 22.89 7.51 1.95
CA ILE A 503 23.45 7.86 0.64
C ILE A 503 24.58 6.88 0.33
N ILE A 504 24.62 6.37 -0.91
CA ILE A 504 25.70 5.47 -1.35
C ILE A 504 26.92 6.31 -1.72
N THR A 505 28.02 6.11 -1.01
CA THR A 505 29.28 6.84 -1.18
C THR A 505 30.28 6.06 -2.05
N ASP A 506 30.39 4.76 -1.86
CA ASP A 506 31.20 3.85 -2.69
C ASP A 506 30.61 2.43 -2.71
N ALA A 507 29.86 2.09 -3.76
CA ALA A 507 29.27 0.76 -3.88
C ALA A 507 30.31 -0.36 -4.00
N SER A 508 31.54 -0.05 -4.43
CA SER A 508 32.62 -1.03 -4.57
C SER A 508 33.23 -1.45 -3.22
N GLY A 509 33.11 -0.59 -2.20
CA GLY A 509 33.68 -0.80 -0.87
C GLY A 509 35.22 -0.86 -0.87
N LYS A 510 35.87 -0.21 -1.84
CA LYS A 510 37.33 -0.22 -2.01
C LYS A 510 38.01 0.98 -1.36
N LYS A 511 37.33 2.13 -1.27
CA LYS A 511 37.91 3.38 -0.76
C LYS A 511 37.69 3.58 0.75
N ASP A 512 36.66 2.97 1.31
CA ASP A 512 36.27 3.06 2.72
C ASP A 512 35.44 1.81 3.04
N PRO A 513 35.59 1.13 4.20
CA PRO A 513 34.66 0.08 4.62
C PRO A 513 33.17 0.52 4.60
N GLN A 514 32.87 1.82 4.55
CA GLN A 514 31.50 2.34 4.47
C GLN A 514 30.99 2.48 3.02
N LYS A 515 30.28 1.44 2.54
CA LYS A 515 29.61 1.45 1.23
C LYS A 515 28.53 2.54 1.08
N ALA A 516 28.01 3.02 2.20
CA ALA A 516 26.99 4.04 2.29
C ALA A 516 27.07 4.71 3.66
N LYS A 517 26.60 5.95 3.75
CA LYS A 517 26.51 6.71 5.00
C LYS A 517 25.06 6.99 5.40
N PRO A 518 24.70 6.79 6.67
CA PRO A 518 23.40 7.22 7.18
C PRO A 518 23.21 8.73 6.98
N LEU A 519 22.01 9.16 6.57
CA LEU A 519 21.72 10.58 6.33
C LEU A 519 22.00 11.45 7.55
N ALA A 520 21.71 10.95 8.76
CA ALA A 520 21.97 11.66 10.02
C ALA A 520 23.46 11.93 10.30
N LEU A 521 24.36 11.16 9.68
CA LEU A 521 25.82 11.27 9.86
C LEU A 521 26.52 11.69 8.56
N TYR A 522 25.75 12.07 7.54
CA TYR A 522 26.26 12.44 6.22
C TYR A 522 26.76 13.88 6.22
N ALA A 523 27.96 14.10 5.72
CA ALA A 523 28.52 15.41 5.45
C ALA A 523 28.69 15.62 3.93
N LEU A 524 28.55 16.85 3.44
CA LEU A 524 28.54 17.13 2.00
C LEU A 524 29.87 16.75 1.30
N ASP A 525 30.97 16.78 2.04
CA ASP A 525 32.31 16.36 1.61
C ASP A 525 32.45 14.84 1.42
N ASP A 526 31.50 14.05 1.95
CA ASP A 526 31.46 12.60 1.74
C ASP A 526 31.17 12.22 0.27
N GLY A 527 30.58 13.13 -0.50
CA GLY A 527 30.21 12.92 -1.89
C GLY A 527 29.19 11.78 -2.08
N TYR A 528 29.09 11.27 -3.30
CA TYR A 528 28.21 10.15 -3.66
C TYR A 528 28.77 9.33 -4.82
N ASP A 529 28.34 8.08 -4.93
CA ASP A 529 28.73 7.18 -6.04
C ASP A 529 27.91 7.47 -7.31
N ALA A 530 28.38 8.45 -8.10
CA ALA A 530 27.73 8.85 -9.35
C ALA A 530 27.51 7.68 -10.31
N LYS A 531 28.45 6.73 -10.37
CA LYS A 531 28.32 5.54 -11.21
C LYS A 531 27.13 4.70 -10.74
N LYS A 532 27.02 4.43 -9.43
CA LYS A 532 25.93 3.59 -8.91
C LYS A 532 24.57 4.24 -9.07
N TYR A 533 24.45 5.54 -8.83
CA TYR A 533 23.20 6.26 -9.07
C TYR A 533 22.86 6.34 -10.58
N GLY A 534 23.87 6.44 -11.45
CA GLY A 534 23.70 6.34 -12.90
C GLY A 534 23.11 5.00 -13.34
N GLU A 535 23.50 3.89 -12.70
CA GLU A 535 22.86 2.59 -12.94
C GLU A 535 21.36 2.60 -12.64
N PHE A 536 20.93 3.26 -11.55
CA PHE A 536 19.51 3.37 -11.21
C PHE A 536 18.73 4.20 -12.22
N ILE A 537 19.35 5.25 -12.77
CA ILE A 537 18.78 6.04 -13.87
C ILE A 537 18.58 5.15 -15.10
N PHE A 538 19.60 4.42 -15.53
CA PHE A 538 19.49 3.55 -16.71
C PHE A 538 18.47 2.43 -16.50
N ASP A 539 18.41 1.82 -15.30
CA ASP A 539 17.42 0.78 -14.97
C ASP A 539 15.97 1.32 -15.04
N ALA A 540 15.76 2.57 -14.61
CA ALA A 540 14.45 3.23 -14.69
C ALA A 540 14.09 3.62 -16.12
N ALA A 541 15.09 4.03 -16.91
CA ALA A 541 14.91 4.44 -18.31
C ALA A 541 14.64 3.24 -19.23
N GLU A 542 15.41 2.16 -19.07
CA GLU A 542 15.27 0.90 -19.81
C GLU A 542 13.84 0.36 -19.72
N THR A 543 13.19 0.50 -18.56
CA THR A 543 11.80 0.05 -18.38
C THR A 543 10.83 0.64 -19.41
N LEU A 544 11.07 1.87 -19.89
CA LEU A 544 10.25 2.54 -20.91
C LEU A 544 10.76 2.34 -22.34
N LEU A 545 12.08 2.19 -22.50
CA LEU A 545 12.75 2.25 -23.80
C LEU A 545 13.11 0.86 -24.37
N GLN A 546 13.19 -0.17 -23.54
CA GLN A 546 13.50 -1.55 -23.93
C GLN A 546 12.58 -2.11 -25.03
N PRO A 547 11.26 -1.82 -25.05
CA PRO A 547 10.40 -2.27 -26.16
C PRO A 547 10.78 -1.72 -27.53
N PHE A 548 11.63 -0.68 -27.58
CA PHE A 548 12.16 -0.07 -28.80
C PHE A 548 13.62 -0.42 -29.06
N GLY A 549 14.20 -1.35 -28.30
CA GLY A 549 15.58 -1.81 -28.46
C GLY A 549 16.62 -0.93 -27.76
N TYR A 550 16.25 -0.29 -26.65
CA TYR A 550 17.19 0.43 -25.78
C TYR A 550 17.29 -0.25 -24.43
N THR A 551 18.22 -1.20 -24.33
CA THR A 551 18.61 -1.85 -23.09
C THR A 551 19.54 -0.98 -22.27
N ARG A 552 19.71 -1.30 -20.98
CA ARG A 552 20.70 -0.65 -20.11
C ARG A 552 22.11 -0.67 -20.73
N LYS A 553 22.49 -1.77 -21.36
CA LYS A 553 23.82 -1.92 -21.99
C LYS A 553 23.98 -0.95 -23.16
N GLU A 554 22.95 -0.81 -23.99
CA GLU A 554 22.96 0.11 -25.12
C GLU A 554 22.98 1.56 -24.65
N LEU A 555 22.15 1.92 -23.67
CA LEU A 555 22.12 3.26 -23.08
C LEU A 555 23.46 3.63 -22.44
N GLN A 556 24.11 2.68 -21.74
CA GLN A 556 25.44 2.87 -21.17
C GLN A 556 26.55 2.98 -22.23
N LYS A 557 26.43 2.24 -23.33
CA LYS A 557 27.41 2.29 -24.42
C LYS A 557 27.31 3.62 -25.17
N SER A 558 26.11 4.07 -25.52
CA SER A 558 25.86 5.38 -26.14
C SER A 558 26.23 6.57 -25.25
N TRP A 559 26.55 6.32 -23.98
CA TRP A 559 27.05 7.31 -23.05
C TRP A 559 28.57 7.45 -23.07
N LYS A 560 29.28 6.40 -23.51
CA LYS A 560 30.75 6.39 -23.61
C LYS A 560 31.24 6.79 -24.99
N GLU A 561 30.40 6.64 -26.01
CA GLU A 561 30.66 6.97 -27.41
C GLU A 561 29.62 8.01 -27.82
N ASP A 562 30.03 9.13 -28.42
CA ASP A 562 29.14 10.26 -28.79
C ASP A 562 27.83 9.78 -29.46
N ILE A 563 26.72 10.39 -29.02
CA ILE A 563 25.31 9.98 -29.22
C ILE A 563 24.84 9.76 -30.68
N MET A 564 25.67 10.09 -31.68
CA MET A 564 25.29 9.94 -33.09
C MET A 564 25.27 8.49 -33.61
N ASP A 565 25.67 7.49 -32.80
CA ASP A 565 25.72 6.08 -33.23
C ASP A 565 24.57 5.18 -32.70
N LEU A 566 23.50 5.74 -32.13
CA LEU A 566 22.33 4.94 -31.76
C LEU A 566 21.54 4.46 -33.02
N PRO A 567 21.11 3.18 -33.11
CA PRO A 567 20.49 2.58 -34.31
C PRO A 567 19.19 3.21 -34.84
N LEU A 568 18.69 4.29 -34.23
CA LEU A 568 17.47 4.99 -34.64
C LEU A 568 17.71 6.34 -35.35
N PHE A 569 18.94 6.86 -35.35
CA PHE A 569 19.29 8.03 -36.17
C PHE A 569 19.45 7.73 -37.66
N ARG A 570 19.41 6.45 -38.08
CA ARG A 570 19.51 6.04 -39.50
C ARG A 570 18.18 5.74 -40.19
N GLN A 571 17.03 5.83 -39.52
CA GLN A 571 15.74 5.41 -40.10
C GLN A 571 14.61 6.44 -40.01
N VAL A 572 14.90 7.70 -39.68
CA VAL A 572 13.91 8.82 -39.75
C VAL A 572 14.45 10.01 -40.55
N SER A 573 15.31 9.74 -41.53
CA SER A 573 15.74 10.71 -42.56
C SER A 573 15.25 10.26 -43.93
#